data_AF-A0AAE5TFW0-F1
#
_entry.id   AF-A0AAE5TFW0-F1
#
_cell.length_a   1.000
_cell.length_b   1.000
_cell.length_c   1.000
_cell.angle_alpha   90.00
_cell.angle_beta   90.00
_cell.angle_gamma   90.00
#
_symmetry.space_group_name_H-M   'P 1'
#
loop_
_entity.id
_entity.type
_entity.pdbx_description
1 polymer ?
#
loop_
_entity_poly.entity_id
_entity_poly.type
_entity_poly.pdbx_seq_one_letter_code
_entity_poly.pdbx_strand_id
1 'polypeptide(L)' 'MKFKKNAKPIYTNDLWYDLFDGGYIKPSELLADKDDIEKVEQAIKLIKKFTDEACAANLILDY' A
#
# COMPACT_ATOMS: atom_id res chain seq x y z
N MET A 1 10.22 8.60 6.34
CA MET A 1 9.81 8.80 4.94
C MET A 1 10.59 9.92 4.29
N LYS A 2 11.59 9.56 3.49
CA LYS A 2 12.27 10.46 2.55
C LYS A 2 11.76 10.20 1.13
N PHE A 3 11.09 11.18 0.53
CA PHE A 3 10.58 11.08 -0.85
C PHE A 3 11.65 11.44 -1.90
N LYS A 4 11.57 10.83 -3.08
CA LYS A 4 12.41 11.17 -4.24
C LYS A 4 12.04 12.55 -4.76
N LYS A 5 13.05 13.36 -5.08
CA LYS A 5 12.85 14.74 -5.60
C LYS A 5 12.11 14.78 -6.95
N ASN A 6 12.19 13.71 -7.72
CA ASN A 6 11.57 13.55 -9.03
C ASN A 6 10.37 12.59 -9.02
N ALA A 7 9.82 12.26 -7.83
CA ALA A 7 8.59 11.49 -7.74
C ALA A 7 7.47 12.25 -8.46
N LYS A 8 6.73 11.55 -9.31
CA LYS A 8 5.58 12.13 -10.02
C LYS A 8 4.33 12.02 -9.14
N PRO A 9 3.43 13.01 -9.17
CA PRO A 9 2.13 12.87 -8.54
C PRO A 9 1.38 11.69 -9.16
N ILE A 10 0.76 10.88 -8.30
CA ILE A 10 -0.14 9.80 -8.69
C ILE A 10 -1.55 10.30 -8.42
N TYR A 11 -2.41 10.22 -9.44
CA TYR A 11 -3.83 10.53 -9.32
C TYR A 11 -4.59 9.20 -9.30
N THR A 12 -5.39 9.00 -8.27
CA THR A 12 -6.17 7.78 -8.09
C THR A 12 -7.59 8.15 -7.64
N ASN A 13 -8.55 7.35 -8.09
CA ASN A 13 -9.93 7.41 -7.62
C ASN A 13 -10.22 6.36 -6.55
N ASP A 14 -9.30 5.40 -6.35
CA ASP A 14 -9.39 4.35 -5.35
C ASP A 14 -7.99 4.05 -4.80
N LEU A 15 -7.67 4.73 -3.71
CA LEU A 15 -6.38 4.59 -3.04
C LEU A 15 -6.17 3.17 -2.51
N TRP A 16 -7.23 2.50 -2.05
CA TRP A 16 -7.09 1.17 -1.48
C TRP A 16 -6.71 0.18 -2.57
N TYR A 17 -7.50 0.13 -3.65
CA TYR A 17 -7.22 -0.74 -4.77
C TYR A 17 -5.81 -0.47 -5.32
N ASP A 18 -5.46 0.80 -5.56
CA ASP A 18 -4.17 1.13 -6.16
C ASP A 18 -2.96 0.83 -5.27
N LEU A 19 -3.12 0.90 -3.94
CA LEU A 19 -2.06 0.65 -2.98
C LEU A 19 -1.92 -0.83 -2.59
N PHE A 20 -3.04 -1.56 -2.46
CA PHE A 20 -3.06 -2.90 -1.90
C PHE A 20 -3.34 -4.01 -2.92
N ASP A 21 -4.15 -3.76 -3.95
CA ASP A 21 -4.68 -4.81 -4.85
C ASP A 21 -4.17 -4.71 -6.28
N GLY A 22 -4.36 -3.56 -6.92
CA GLY A 22 -3.89 -3.27 -8.27
C GLY A 22 -2.38 -3.01 -8.36
N GLY A 23 -1.73 -2.64 -7.25
CA GLY A 23 -0.28 -2.42 -7.19
C GLY A 23 0.22 -1.25 -8.05
N TYR A 24 -0.65 -0.26 -8.29
CA TYR A 24 -0.38 0.95 -9.06
C TYR A 24 0.44 1.99 -8.27
N ILE A 25 0.35 1.98 -6.93
CA ILE A 25 1.18 2.83 -6.06
C ILE A 25 2.28 1.97 -5.43
N LYS A 26 3.53 2.21 -5.85
CA LYS A 26 4.70 1.48 -5.35
C LYS A 26 5.57 2.37 -4.46
N PRO A 27 5.81 2.00 -3.19
CA PRO A 27 6.67 2.78 -2.30
C PRO A 27 8.07 3.02 -2.87
N SER A 28 8.63 2.02 -3.56
CA SER A 28 9.94 2.11 -4.22
C SER A 28 10.00 3.12 -5.37
N GLU A 29 8.88 3.56 -5.94
CA GLU A 29 8.82 4.61 -6.96
C GLU A 29 8.78 6.02 -6.35
N LEU A 30 8.33 6.14 -5.09
CA LEU A 30 8.10 7.41 -4.41
C LEU A 30 9.17 7.73 -3.35
N LEU A 31 9.67 6.73 -2.65
CA LEU A 31 10.61 6.87 -1.55
C LEU A 31 12.06 6.67 -2.02
N ALA A 32 12.98 7.37 -1.37
CA ALA A 32 14.41 7.39 -1.71
C ALA A 32 15.26 6.54 -0.74
N ASP A 33 14.73 6.25 0.45
CA ASP A 33 15.41 5.51 1.49
C ASP A 33 14.95 4.04 1.50
N LYS A 34 15.90 3.11 1.54
CA LYS A 34 15.61 1.68 1.43
C LYS A 34 14.86 1.15 2.65
N ASP A 35 15.22 1.58 3.85
CA ASP A 35 14.58 1.13 5.09
C ASP A 35 13.13 1.64 5.17
N ASP A 36 12.89 2.87 4.74
CA ASP A 36 11.54 3.41 4.60
C ASP A 36 10.70 2.62 3.59
N ILE A 37 11.26 2.28 2.42
CA ILE A 37 10.57 1.46 1.40
C ILE A 37 10.15 0.12 2.00
N GLU A 38 11.10 -0.60 2.61
CA GLU A 38 10.83 -1.92 3.18
C GLU A 38 9.77 -1.86 4.29
N LYS A 39 9.80 -0.83 5.14
CA LYS A 39 8.78 -0.62 6.19
C LYS A 39 7.39 -0.43 5.59
N VAL A 40 7.24 0.39 4.55
CA VAL A 40 5.92 0.60 3.92
C VAL A 40 5.45 -0.68 3.25
N GLU A 41 6.32 -1.37 2.51
CA GLU A 41 5.94 -2.62 1.83
C GLU A 41 5.53 -3.72 2.82
N GLN A 42 6.19 -3.80 3.98
CA GLN A 42 5.82 -4.70 5.06
C GLN A 42 4.47 -4.32 5.69
N ALA A 43 4.23 -3.02 5.92
CA ALA A 43 2.95 -2.53 6.43
C ALA A 43 1.80 -2.84 5.47
N ILE A 44 2.00 -2.62 4.16
CA ILE A 44 1.02 -2.96 3.12
C ILE A 44 0.65 -4.45 3.17
N LYS A 45 1.65 -5.33 3.22
CA LYS A 45 1.44 -6.78 3.33
C LYS A 45 0.70 -7.17 4.60
N LEU A 46 1.06 -6.56 5.74
CA LEU A 46 0.43 -6.85 7.02
C LEU A 46 -1.05 -6.43 7.04
N ILE A 47 -1.34 -5.23 6.56
CA ILE A 47 -2.71 -4.70 6.49
C ILE A 47 -3.55 -5.55 5.54
N LYS A 48 -3.03 -5.87 4.35
CA LYS A 48 -3.72 -6.75 3.40
C LYS A 48 -4.07 -8.10 4.03
N LYS A 49 -3.08 -8.75 4.65
CA LYS A 49 -3.28 -10.03 5.34
C LYS A 49 -4.36 -9.92 6.43
N PHE A 50 -4.31 -8.87 7.25
CA PHE A 50 -5.31 -8.63 8.29
C PHE A 50 -6.72 -8.50 7.69
N THR A 51 -6.88 -7.69 6.65
CA THR A 51 -8.18 -7.49 5.99
C THR A 51 -8.70 -8.79 5.39
N ASP A 52 -7.85 -9.53 4.66
CA ASP A 52 -8.22 -10.82 4.07
C ASP A 52 -8.68 -11.82 5.13
N GLU A 53 -7.93 -11.94 6.23
CA GLU A 53 -8.26 -12.86 7.34
C GLU A 53 -9.53 -12.42 8.09
N ALA A 54 -9.73 -11.12 8.28
CA ALA A 54 -10.92 -10.58 8.93
C ALA A 54 -12.19 -10.75 8.06
N CYS A 55 -12.08 -10.55 6.74
CA CYS A 55 -13.15 -10.83 5.79
C CYS A 55 -13.49 -12.32 5.76
N ALA A 56 -12.48 -13.20 5.69
CA ALA A 56 -12.68 -14.66 5.73
C ALA A 56 -13.34 -15.12 7.04
N ALA A 57 -13.08 -14.43 8.15
CA ALA A 57 -13.70 -14.67 9.44
C ALA A 57 -15.11 -14.04 9.59
N ASN A 58 -15.64 -13.39 8.55
CA ASN A 58 -16.90 -12.61 8.59
C ASN A 58 -16.90 -11.50 9.67
N LEU A 59 -15.73 -10.99 10.04
CA LEU A 59 -15.57 -9.88 10.99
C LEU A 59 -15.61 -8.53 10.28
N ILE A 60 -15.25 -8.51 9.00
CA ILE A 60 -15.43 -7.40 8.07
C ILE A 60 -16.33 -7.91 6.95
N LEU A 61 -17.33 -7.10 6.59
CA LEU A 61 -18.20 -7.34 5.46
C LEU A 61 -17.81 -6.33 4.37
N ASP A 62 -17.04 -6.80 3.40
CA ASP A 62 -16.69 -6.03 2.21
C ASP A 62 -17.71 -6.39 1.12
N TYR A 63 -18.36 -5.38 0.55
CA TYR A 63 -19.51 -5.52 -0.36
C TYR A 63 -19.15 -5.13 -1.80
#